data_AF-B5JR60-F1
#
_entry.id   AF-B5JR60-F1
#
_cell.length_a   1.000
_cell.length_b   1.000
_cell.length_c   1.000
_cell.angle_alpha   90.00
_cell.angle_beta   90.00
_cell.angle_gamma   90.00
#
_symmetry.space_group_name_H-M   'P 1'
#
loop_
_entity.id
_entity.type
_entity.pdbx_description
1 polymer ?
#
loop_
_entity_poly.entity_id
_entity_poly.type
_entity_poly.pdbx_seq_one_letter_code
_entity_poly.pdbx_strand_id
1 'polypeptide(L)'
;MKHPLKRYLACLIVPPTIGTLSLFAWELANSPSLENPPALIGRFPFYFAFAFLFCLIPGTLFFFAHEAFTKTKSRPSKPRIFIVGPLLGALCGFFIGIVIDVATLHNFVPIGIAAGAVTSWIILPKTPALSA
;
A
#
# COMPACT_ATOMS: atom_id res chain seq x y z
N MET A 1 -4.24 3.14 21.73
CA MET A 1 -4.61 3.79 20.45
C MET A 1 -6.10 4.11 20.50
N LYS A 2 -6.55 5.34 20.19
CA LYS A 2 -7.97 5.71 20.40
C LYS A 2 -8.96 4.96 19.46
N HIS A 3 -8.53 4.50 18.28
CA HIS A 3 -9.36 3.70 17.35
C HIS A 3 -8.54 2.67 16.52
N PRO A 4 -8.12 1.53 17.08
CA PRO A 4 -7.33 0.52 16.35
C PRO A 4 -8.11 -0.10 15.18
N LEU A 5 -9.38 -0.47 15.40
CA LEU A 5 -10.23 -1.08 14.39
C LEU A 5 -10.45 -0.17 13.17
N LYS A 6 -10.68 1.13 13.38
CA LYS A 6 -10.87 2.10 12.28
C LYS A 6 -9.62 2.25 11.41
N ARG A 7 -8.42 2.22 12.02
CA ARG A 7 -7.15 2.29 11.28
C ARG A 7 -6.89 1.02 10.50
N TYR A 8 -7.19 -0.13 11.10
CA TYR A 8 -7.12 -1.41 10.41
C TYR A 8 -8.05 -1.44 9.19
N LEU A 9 -9.33 -1.08 9.37
CA LEU A 9 -10.30 -0.96 8.27
C LEU A 9 -9.85 0.03 7.19
N ALA A 10 -9.28 1.18 7.57
CA ALA A 10 -8.73 2.14 6.62
C ALA A 10 -7.52 1.55 5.85
N CYS A 11 -6.66 0.77 6.50
CA CYS A 11 -5.56 0.05 5.84
C CYS A 11 -6.03 -1.08 4.92
N LEU A 12 -7.21 -1.65 5.15
CA LEU A 12 -7.79 -2.65 4.25
C LEU A 12 -8.35 -2.03 2.97
N ILE A 13 -8.72 -0.75 2.98
CA ILE A 13 -9.44 -0.14 1.86
C ILE A 13 -8.54 0.85 1.11
N VAL A 14 -7.86 1.74 1.82
CA VAL A 14 -7.19 2.89 1.21
C VAL A 14 -5.94 2.50 0.40
N PRO A 15 -4.97 1.71 0.92
CA PRO A 15 -3.81 1.30 0.13
C PRO A 15 -4.17 0.46 -1.11
N PRO A 16 -5.08 -0.54 -1.04
CA PRO A 16 -5.57 -1.24 -2.22
C PRO A 16 -6.22 -0.31 -3.24
N THR A 17 -7.04 0.65 -2.78
CA THR A 17 -7.68 1.62 -3.68
C THR A 17 -6.65 2.46 -4.41
N ILE A 18 -5.62 2.94 -3.71
CA ILE A 18 -4.53 3.71 -4.34
C ILE A 18 -3.75 2.83 -5.33
N GLY A 19 -3.40 1.60 -4.94
CA GLY A 19 -2.74 0.65 -5.84
C GLY A 19 -3.58 0.39 -7.10
N THR A 20 -4.88 0.16 -6.94
CA THR A 20 -5.83 -0.04 -8.04
C THR A 20 -5.87 1.15 -8.98
N LEU A 21 -5.99 2.36 -8.44
CA LEU A 21 -6.01 3.60 -9.23
C LEU A 21 -4.69 3.80 -9.98
N SER A 22 -3.56 3.50 -9.35
CA SER A 22 -2.24 3.59 -10.00
C SER A 22 -2.09 2.56 -11.13
N LEU A 23 -2.53 1.32 -10.92
CA LEU A 23 -2.53 0.28 -11.96
C LEU A 23 -3.45 0.64 -13.11
N PHE A 24 -4.64 1.16 -12.80
CA PHE A 24 -5.59 1.61 -13.81
C PHE A 24 -5.05 2.80 -14.62
N ALA A 25 -4.45 3.79 -13.97
CA ALA A 25 -3.82 4.92 -14.64
C ALA A 25 -2.62 4.49 -15.49
N TRP A 26 -1.82 3.54 -15.01
CA TRP A 26 -0.72 2.95 -15.77
C TRP A 26 -1.22 2.20 -17.01
N GLU A 27 -2.25 1.38 -16.87
CA GLU A 27 -2.82 0.68 -18.02
C GLU A 27 -3.46 1.64 -19.01
N LEU A 28 -4.12 2.70 -18.55
CA LEU A 28 -4.64 3.76 -19.41
C LEU A 28 -3.53 4.49 -20.20
N ALA A 29 -2.36 4.70 -19.57
CA ALA A 29 -1.23 5.36 -20.22
C ALA A 29 -0.47 4.45 -21.20
N ASN A 30 -0.50 3.13 -21.01
CA ASN A 30 0.28 2.17 -21.78
C ASN A 30 -0.55 1.29 -22.73
N SER A 31 -1.88 1.33 -22.64
CA SER A 31 -2.75 0.55 -23.52
C SER A 31 -3.07 1.29 -24.83
N PRO A 32 -2.91 0.64 -25.99
CA PRO A 32 -3.60 1.03 -27.22
C PRO A 32 -5.12 0.82 -27.14
N SER A 33 -5.58 0.09 -26.11
CA SER A 33 -6.96 -0.30 -25.78
C SER A 33 -7.95 0.85 -25.50
N LEU A 34 -7.56 2.12 -25.70
CA LEU A 34 -8.48 3.26 -25.70
C LEU A 34 -9.61 3.12 -26.72
N GLU A 35 -9.46 2.23 -27.71
CA GLU A 35 -10.51 1.84 -28.66
C GLU A 35 -11.65 1.00 -28.03
N ASN A 36 -11.44 0.36 -26.87
CA ASN A 36 -12.44 -0.46 -26.19
C ASN A 36 -12.53 -0.18 -24.67
N PRO A 37 -13.03 1.01 -24.27
CA PRO A 37 -13.16 1.41 -22.87
C PRO A 37 -13.92 0.44 -21.95
N PRO A 38 -14.95 -0.33 -22.40
CA PRO A 38 -15.64 -1.29 -21.55
C PRO A 38 -14.74 -2.44 -21.07
N ALA A 39 -13.78 -2.87 -21.90
CA ALA A 39 -12.85 -3.95 -21.55
C ALA A 39 -11.85 -3.51 -20.47
N LEU A 40 -11.45 -2.23 -20.48
CA LEU A 40 -10.58 -1.63 -19.48
C LEU A 40 -11.28 -1.51 -18.12
N ILE A 41 -12.53 -1.02 -18.12
CA ILE A 41 -13.35 -0.89 -16.89
C ILE A 41 -13.67 -2.27 -16.31
N GLY A 42 -13.91 -3.27 -17.16
CA GLY A 42 -14.15 -4.66 -16.74
C GLY A 42 -12.98 -5.31 -15.98
N ARG A 43 -11.75 -4.79 -16.13
CA ARG A 43 -10.56 -5.26 -15.41
C ARG A 43 -10.36 -4.58 -14.05
N PHE A 44 -11.13 -3.55 -13.73
CA PHE A 44 -11.03 -2.84 -12.45
C PHE A 44 -11.15 -3.76 -11.22
N PRO A 45 -12.08 -4.73 -11.14
CA PRO A 45 -12.16 -5.66 -10.02
C PRO A 45 -10.92 -6.54 -9.89
N PHE A 46 -10.26 -6.85 -11.02
CA PHE A 46 -9.03 -7.63 -11.04
C PHE A 46 -7.86 -6.82 -10.46
N TYR A 47 -7.70 -5.55 -10.86
CA TYR A 47 -6.69 -4.66 -10.24
C TYR A 47 -6.96 -4.46 -8.75
N PHE A 48 -8.24 -4.37 -8.35
CA PHE A 48 -8.60 -4.22 -6.96
C PHE A 48 -8.28 -5.48 -6.15
N ALA A 49 -8.68 -6.66 -6.61
CA ALA A 49 -8.35 -7.92 -5.95
C ALA A 49 -6.83 -8.13 -5.84
N PHE A 50 -6.11 -7.78 -6.91
CA PHE A 50 -4.66 -7.85 -6.96
C PHE A 50 -4.03 -6.87 -5.97
N ALA A 51 -4.32 -5.57 -6.05
CA ALA A 51 -3.82 -4.57 -5.11
C ALA A 51 -4.22 -4.88 -3.66
N PHE A 52 -5.41 -5.46 -3.44
CA PHE A 52 -5.87 -5.91 -2.14
C PHE A 52 -4.99 -7.03 -1.59
N LEU A 53 -4.74 -8.10 -2.34
CA LEU A 53 -3.84 -9.19 -1.93
C LEU A 53 -2.45 -8.67 -1.53
N PHE A 54 -1.86 -7.81 -2.36
CA PHE A 54 -0.50 -7.32 -2.16
C PHE A 54 -0.37 -6.21 -1.11
N CYS A 55 -1.45 -5.50 -0.77
CA CYS A 55 -1.45 -4.53 0.33
C CYS A 55 -1.93 -5.14 1.65
N LEU A 56 -2.82 -6.13 1.61
CA LEU A 56 -3.40 -6.79 2.78
C LEU A 56 -2.33 -7.50 3.59
N ILE A 57 -1.50 -8.32 2.96
CA ILE A 57 -0.48 -9.13 3.64
C ILE A 57 0.54 -8.23 4.37
N PRO A 58 1.25 -7.29 3.70
CA PRO A 58 2.20 -6.42 4.38
C PRO A 58 1.53 -5.45 5.36
N GLY A 59 0.32 -4.96 5.04
CA GLY A 59 -0.43 -4.06 5.92
C GLY A 59 -0.84 -4.73 7.23
N THR A 60 -1.30 -5.98 7.15
CA THR A 60 -1.65 -6.81 8.32
C THR A 60 -0.42 -7.13 9.15
N LEU A 61 0.68 -7.56 8.51
CA LEU A 61 1.94 -7.82 9.18
C LEU A 61 2.48 -6.57 9.89
N PHE A 62 2.46 -5.41 9.21
CA PHE A 62 2.91 -4.16 9.78
C PHE A 62 2.03 -3.68 10.95
N PHE A 63 0.71 -3.84 10.84
CA PHE A 63 -0.22 -3.51 11.92
C PHE A 63 0.05 -4.36 13.18
N PHE A 64 0.14 -5.68 13.05
CA PHE A 64 0.40 -6.57 14.18
C PHE A 64 1.80 -6.38 14.77
N ALA A 65 2.82 -6.20 13.92
CA ALA A 65 4.16 -5.88 14.38
C ALA A 65 4.17 -4.58 15.19
N HIS A 66 3.55 -3.51 14.68
CA HIS A 66 3.43 -2.25 15.41
C HIS A 66 2.68 -2.43 16.73
N GLU A 67 1.57 -3.17 16.75
CA GLU A 67 0.83 -3.42 17.98
C GLU A 67 1.67 -4.18 19.02
N ALA A 68 2.38 -5.23 18.61
CA ALA A 68 3.31 -5.98 19.45
C ALA A 68 4.41 -5.07 20.03
N PHE A 69 5.06 -4.27 19.17
CA PHE A 69 6.09 -3.31 19.59
C PHE A 69 5.57 -2.24 20.54
N THR A 70 4.31 -1.79 20.41
CA THR A 70 3.74 -0.81 21.33
C THR A 70 3.39 -1.40 22.71
N LYS A 71 3.23 -2.71 22.82
CA LYS A 71 2.97 -3.43 24.09
C LYS A 71 4.27 -3.68 24.87
N THR A 72 5.37 -3.97 24.18
CA THR A 72 6.71 -3.96 24.77
C THR A 72 7.17 -2.51 24.99
N LYS A 73 7.67 -2.14 26.18
CA LYS A 73 8.10 -0.77 26.51
C LYS A 73 9.20 -0.17 25.61
N SER A 74 9.75 -0.92 24.66
CA SER A 74 10.65 -0.46 23.62
C SER A 74 9.89 0.25 22.49
N ARG A 75 9.44 1.50 22.72
CA ARG A 75 8.90 2.33 21.63
C ARG A 75 9.99 2.55 20.59
N PRO A 76 9.88 2.00 19.36
CA PRO A 76 10.83 2.34 18.31
C PRO A 76 10.69 3.83 18.00
N SER A 77 11.79 4.48 17.63
CA SER A 77 11.73 5.89 17.22
C SER A 77 10.80 6.03 16.01
N LYS A 78 9.85 6.98 16.08
CA LYS A 78 8.87 7.28 15.02
C LYS A 78 9.44 7.28 13.59
N PRO A 79 10.63 7.84 13.29
CA PRO A 79 11.18 7.82 11.93
C PRO A 79 11.51 6.41 11.43
N ARG A 80 11.93 5.47 12.29
CA ARG A 80 12.28 4.11 11.86
C ARG A 80 11.05 3.31 11.42
N ILE A 81 9.91 3.50 12.09
CA ILE A 81 8.66 2.80 11.75
C ILE A 81 8.04 3.35 10.46
N PHE A 82 8.23 4.64 10.18
CA PHE A 82 7.70 5.25 8.95
C PHE A 82 8.34 4.67 7.69
N ILE A 83 9.61 4.29 7.74
CA ILE A 83 10.38 3.71 6.61
C ILE A 83 9.99 2.25 6.33
N VAL A 84 9.51 1.51 7.34
CA VAL A 84 9.16 0.09 7.19
C VAL A 84 8.00 -0.13 6.22
N GLY A 85 6.95 0.68 6.28
CA GLY A 85 5.82 0.56 5.33
C GLY A 85 6.24 0.75 3.86
N PRO A 86 6.93 1.84 3.48
CA PRO A 86 7.53 2.01 2.16
C PRO A 86 8.44 0.87 1.72
N LEU A 87 9.28 0.32 2.62
CA LEU A 87 10.14 -0.82 2.31
C LEU A 87 9.35 -2.09 2.01
N LEU A 88 8.36 -2.42 2.86
CA LEU A 88 7.45 -3.54 2.62
C LEU A 88 6.66 -3.35 1.33
N GLY A 89 6.21 -2.12 1.07
CA GLY A 89 5.56 -1.73 -0.17
C GLY A 89 6.45 -1.91 -1.39
N ALA A 90 7.72 -1.48 -1.33
CA ALA A 90 8.69 -1.66 -2.39
C ALA A 90 8.93 -3.14 -2.70
N LEU A 91 9.08 -3.97 -1.65
CA LEU A 91 9.22 -5.43 -1.80
C LEU A 91 7.98 -6.03 -2.47
N CYS A 92 6.77 -5.65 -2.04
CA CYS A 92 5.55 -6.10 -2.71
C CYS A 92 5.48 -5.66 -4.17
N GLY A 93 5.79 -4.40 -4.47
CA GLY A 93 5.87 -3.90 -5.85
C GLY A 93 6.92 -4.62 -6.70
N PHE A 94 8.04 -4.99 -6.10
CA PHE A 94 9.10 -5.78 -6.74
C PHE A 94 8.62 -7.19 -7.10
N PHE A 95 8.00 -7.91 -6.16
CA PHE A 95 7.46 -9.25 -6.42
C PHE A 95 6.32 -9.23 -7.45
N ILE A 96 5.44 -8.22 -7.39
CA ILE A 96 4.40 -8.01 -8.39
C ILE A 96 5.01 -7.80 -9.78
N GLY A 97 6.01 -6.92 -9.87
CA GLY A 97 6.70 -6.65 -11.13
C GLY A 97 7.30 -7.92 -11.73
N ILE A 98 7.91 -8.78 -10.91
CA ILE A 98 8.43 -10.08 -11.37
C ILE A 98 7.31 -11.01 -11.87
N VAL A 99 6.18 -11.07 -11.17
CA VAL A 99 5.08 -11.98 -11.51
C VAL A 99 4.38 -11.57 -12.81
N ILE A 100 4.29 -10.27 -13.09
CA ILE A 100 3.64 -9.74 -14.30
C ILE A 100 4.63 -9.74 -15.47
N ASP A 101 5.70 -8.96 -15.35
CA ASP A 101 6.77 -8.86 -16.35
C ASP A 101 7.94 -8.03 -15.77
N VAL A 102 9.14 -8.59 -15.77
CA VAL A 102 10.36 -7.92 -15.27
C VAL A 102 10.59 -6.58 -15.96
N ALA A 103 10.17 -6.40 -17.22
CA ALA A 103 10.29 -5.13 -17.93
C ALA A 103 9.47 -4.01 -17.26
N THR A 104 8.39 -4.35 -16.56
CA THR A 104 7.47 -3.40 -15.93
C THR A 104 7.83 -3.05 -14.48
N LEU A 105 8.88 -3.67 -13.94
CA LEU A 105 9.26 -3.61 -12.53
C LEU A 105 9.51 -2.18 -12.03
N HIS A 106 10.03 -1.32 -12.90
CA HIS A 106 10.24 0.12 -12.64
C HIS A 106 8.94 0.90 -12.40
N ASN A 107 7.78 0.39 -12.86
CA ASN A 107 6.47 0.98 -12.64
C ASN A 107 5.81 0.45 -11.35
N PHE A 108 6.00 -0.83 -11.04
CA PHE A 108 5.35 -1.46 -9.89
C PHE A 108 6.03 -1.17 -8.55
N VAL A 109 7.36 -1.00 -8.52
CA VAL A 109 8.09 -0.65 -7.29
C VAL A 109 7.65 0.71 -6.72
N PRO A 110 7.55 1.81 -7.51
CA PRO A 110 7.02 3.08 -7.01
C PRO A 110 5.57 3.01 -6.52
N ILE A 111 4.71 2.23 -7.20
CA ILE A 111 3.32 2.01 -6.77
C ILE A 111 3.29 1.31 -5.42
N GLY A 112 4.11 0.28 -5.25
CA GLY A 112 4.30 -0.42 -3.99
C GLY A 112 4.79 0.52 -2.87
N ILE A 113 5.81 1.34 -3.14
CA ILE A 113 6.32 2.34 -2.18
C ILE A 113 5.21 3.30 -1.75
N ALA A 114 4.42 3.82 -2.69
CA ALA A 114 3.33 4.75 -2.41
C ALA A 114 2.25 4.09 -1.53
N ALA A 115 1.81 2.88 -1.86
CA ALA A 115 0.86 2.12 -1.06
C ALA A 115 1.41 1.82 0.35
N GLY A 116 2.69 1.47 0.46
CA GLY A 116 3.40 1.25 1.71
C GLY A 116 3.51 2.51 2.59
N ALA A 117 3.79 3.66 1.98
CA ALA A 117 3.83 4.95 2.67
C ALA A 117 2.46 5.34 3.22
N VAL A 118 1.39 5.14 2.45
CA VAL A 118 0.01 5.41 2.89
C VAL A 118 -0.38 4.48 4.03
N THR A 119 0.01 3.20 3.95
CA THR A 119 -0.19 2.22 5.02
C THR A 119 0.49 2.65 6.32
N SER A 120 1.76 3.05 6.26
CA SER A 120 2.49 3.65 7.38
C SER A 120 1.76 4.85 7.96
N TRP A 121 1.29 5.77 7.11
CA TRP A 121 0.63 7.00 7.52
C TRP A 121 -0.72 6.78 8.23
N ILE A 122 -1.48 5.76 7.82
CA ILE A 122 -2.77 5.39 8.44
C ILE A 122 -2.55 4.74 9.81
N ILE A 123 -1.58 3.84 9.91
CA ILE A 123 -1.33 3.04 11.12
C ILE A 123 -0.66 3.88 12.20
N LEU A 124 0.34 4.67 11.81
CA LEU A 124 1.09 5.50 12.74
C LEU A 124 0.19 6.62 13.29
N PRO A 125 0.15 6.83 14.61
CA PRO A 125 -0.60 7.95 15.17
C PRO A 125 -0.01 9.28 14.69
N LYS A 126 -0.82 10.06 13.93
CA LYS A 126 -0.64 11.52 13.81
C LYS A 126 -0.62 12.08 15.23
N THR A 127 0.57 12.28 15.76
CA THR A 127 0.68 13.06 16.99
C THR A 127 0.45 14.49 16.54
N PRO A 128 -0.39 15.29 17.21
CA PRO A 128 -0.29 16.73 17.03
C PRO A 128 1.19 17.08 17.22
N ALA A 129 1.73 17.87 16.30
CA ALA A 129 3.01 18.51 16.51
C ALA A 129 3.00 19.03 17.95
N LEU A 130 4.07 18.77 18.70
CA LEU A 130 4.27 19.50 19.94
C LEU A 130 4.07 20.97 19.59
N SER A 131 3.04 21.57 20.17
CA SER A 131 3.03 22.99 20.49
C SER A 131 4.30 23.22 21.30
N ALA A 132 5.37 23.58 20.60
CA ALA A 132 6.54 24.21 21.17
C ALA A 132 6.25 25.70 21.30
#